data_AF-A0A510Y5M2-F1
#
_entry.id   AF-A0A510Y5M2-F1
#
_cell.length_a   1.000
_cell.length_b   1.000
_cell.length_c   1.000
_cell.angle_alpha   90.00
_cell.angle_beta   90.00
_cell.angle_gamma   90.00
#
_symmetry.space_group_name_H-M   'P 1'
#
loop_
_entity.id
_entity.type
_entity.pdbx_description
1 polymer ?
#
loop_
_entity_poly.entity_id
_entity_poly.type
_entity_poly.pdbx_seq_one_letter_code
_entity_poly.pdbx_strand_id
1 'polypeptide(L)'
;MHRDQQIAYFVDQFLYQLDRADEPAELSHLRDRVFTQGARIDTRLPYIEMMGTLWHKHPPIFQEALEEDPVCYGLLVDMFQHISPNQFVYMRWRLREWARLSA
;
A
#
# COMPACT_ATOMS: atom_id res chain seq x y z
N MET A 1 9.87 20.70 7.25
CA MET A 1 9.11 20.73 5.97
C MET A 1 9.42 19.56 5.02
N HIS A 2 10.42 18.70 5.23
CA HIS A 2 10.86 17.76 4.18
C HIS A 2 10.24 16.34 4.19
N ARG A 3 9.70 15.85 5.32
CA ARG A 3 9.30 14.43 5.43
C ARG A 3 7.93 14.13 4.81
N ASP A 4 6.95 15.00 5.01
CA ASP A 4 5.58 14.76 4.52
C ASP A 4 5.49 14.90 2.99
N GLN A 5 6.25 15.82 2.38
CA GLN A 5 6.39 15.92 0.93
C GLN A 5 7.05 14.69 0.29
N GLN A 6 8.04 14.08 0.97
CA GLN A 6 8.66 12.83 0.49
C GLN A 6 7.68 11.66 0.53
N ILE A 7 6.85 11.60 1.57
CA ILE A 7 5.79 10.61 1.70
C ILE A 7 4.71 10.87 0.63
N ALA A 8 4.32 12.12 0.37
CA ALA A 8 3.37 12.50 -0.67
C ALA A 8 3.85 12.07 -2.06
N TYR A 9 5.11 12.38 -2.39
CA TYR A 9 5.72 11.93 -3.62
C TYR A 9 5.75 10.40 -3.74
N PHE A 10 6.06 9.69 -2.65
CA PHE A 10 6.03 8.23 -2.65
C PHE A 10 4.62 7.67 -2.89
N VAL A 11 3.60 8.25 -2.27
CA VAL A 11 2.19 7.87 -2.46
C VAL A 11 1.75 8.10 -3.91
N ASP A 12 2.10 9.24 -4.51
CA ASP A 12 1.80 9.54 -5.92
C ASP A 12 2.49 8.55 -6.87
N GLN A 13 3.77 8.25 -6.64
CA GLN A 13 4.51 7.26 -7.42
C GLN A 13 3.91 5.87 -7.30
N PHE A 14 3.50 5.48 -6.09
CA PHE A 14 2.82 4.21 -5.86
C PHE A 14 1.50 4.13 -6.62
N LEU A 15 0.64 5.15 -6.54
CA LEU A 15 -0.65 5.16 -7.23
C LEU A 15 -0.46 5.10 -8.75
N TYR A 16 0.53 5.84 -9.28
CA TYR A 16 0.87 5.83 -10.70
C TYR A 16 1.31 4.44 -11.19
N GLN A 17 2.13 3.74 -10.39
CA GLN A 17 2.63 2.41 -10.71
C GLN A 17 1.54 1.35 -10.54
N LEU A 18 0.73 1.42 -9.47
CA LEU A 18 -0.42 0.55 -9.25
C LEU A 18 -1.41 0.59 -10.42
N ASP A 19 -1.61 1.76 -11.02
CA ASP A 19 -2.51 1.91 -12.18
C ASP A 19 -1.99 1.28 -13.46
N ARG A 20 -0.70 0.97 -13.54
CA ARG A 20 -0.04 0.39 -14.71
C ARG A 20 0.46 -1.04 -14.51
N ALA A 21 0.51 -1.51 -13.27
CA ALA A 21 1.05 -2.81 -12.93
C ALA A 21 0.03 -3.90 -13.24
N ASP A 22 0.20 -4.62 -14.34
CA ASP A 22 -0.73 -5.67 -14.79
C ASP A 22 -0.19 -7.08 -14.50
N GLU A 23 1.12 -7.18 -14.29
CA GLU A 23 1.77 -8.45 -13.96
C GLU A 23 1.87 -8.66 -12.44
N PRO A 24 1.64 -9.88 -11.92
CA PRO A 24 1.78 -10.18 -10.50
C PRO A 24 3.15 -9.79 -9.93
N ALA A 25 4.23 -9.98 -10.70
CA ALA A 25 5.58 -9.62 -10.28
C ALA A 25 5.76 -8.11 -10.01
N GLU A 26 5.12 -7.25 -10.82
CA GLU A 26 5.15 -5.80 -10.63
C GLU A 26 4.40 -5.39 -9.35
N LEU A 27 3.27 -6.06 -9.08
CA LEU A 27 2.49 -5.86 -7.87
C LEU A 27 3.21 -6.37 -6.61
N SER A 28 3.89 -7.52 -6.68
CA SER A 28 4.77 -8.01 -5.61
C SER A 28 5.93 -7.04 -5.36
N HIS A 29 6.54 -6.48 -6.41
CA HIS A 29 7.57 -5.45 -6.25
C HIS A 29 7.04 -4.16 -5.59
N LEU A 30 5.82 -3.72 -5.95
CA LEU A 30 5.17 -2.57 -5.32
C LEU A 30 4.90 -2.81 -3.84
N ARG A 31 4.37 -3.98 -3.50
CA ARG A 31 4.16 -4.44 -2.12
C ARG A 31 5.46 -4.36 -1.31
N ASP A 32 6.56 -4.90 -1.82
CA ASP A 32 7.86 -4.92 -1.14
C ASP A 32 8.43 -3.52 -0.92
N ARG A 33 8.20 -2.61 -1.88
CA ARG A 33 8.57 -1.21 -1.75
C ARG A 33 7.77 -0.49 -0.68
N VAL A 34 6.45 -0.72 -0.60
CA VAL A 34 5.61 -0.16 0.48
C VAL A 34 6.07 -0.67 1.84
N PHE A 35 6.39 -1.96 1.94
CA PHE A 35 6.92 -2.57 3.16
C PHE A 35 8.24 -1.93 3.61
N THR A 36 9.24 -1.89 2.72
CA THR A 36 10.56 -1.32 2.99
C THR A 36 10.46 0.16 3.39
N GLN A 37 9.61 0.92 2.70
CA GLN A 37 9.43 2.34 3.02
C GLN A 37 8.66 2.54 4.34
N GLY A 38 7.69 1.68 4.65
CA GLY A 38 6.95 1.66 5.92
C GLY A 38 7.88 1.59 7.13
N ALA A 39 8.85 0.67 7.09
CA ALA A 39 9.87 0.51 8.12
C ALA A 39 10.77 1.75 8.27
N ARG A 40 11.12 2.42 7.16
CA ARG A 40 11.97 3.62 7.16
C ARG A 40 11.28 4.87 7.70
N ILE A 41 9.95 4.94 7.63
CA ILE A 41 9.18 6.13 7.98
C ILE A 41 8.30 5.91 9.22
N ASP A 42 8.63 4.92 10.04
CA ASP A 42 8.00 4.68 11.36
C ASP A 42 6.47 4.75 11.28
N THR A 43 5.89 4.06 10.30
CA THR A 43 4.43 3.95 10.06
C THR A 43 3.68 5.25 9.74
N ARG A 44 4.36 6.39 9.51
CA ARG A 44 3.71 7.65 9.04
C ARG A 44 3.16 7.58 7.61
N LEU A 45 3.54 6.55 6.86
CA LEU A 45 2.95 6.27 5.56
C LEU A 45 1.49 5.85 5.72
N PRO A 46 0.60 6.17 4.77
CA PRO A 46 -0.74 5.60 4.69
C PRO A 46 -0.68 4.11 4.26
N TYR A 47 0.03 3.32 5.05
CA TYR A 47 0.47 1.96 4.74
C TYR A 47 -0.71 1.01 4.57
N ILE A 48 -1.70 1.10 5.46
CA ILE A 48 -2.89 0.26 5.42
C ILE A 48 -3.67 0.51 4.13
N GLU A 49 -3.83 1.78 3.74
CA GLU A 49 -4.54 2.14 2.53
C GLU A 49 -3.79 1.64 1.29
N MET A 50 -2.45 1.76 1.25
CA MET A 50 -1.64 1.25 0.14
C MET A 50 -1.75 -0.27 0.01
N MET A 51 -1.58 -1.00 1.12
CA MET A 51 -1.73 -2.46 1.13
C MET A 51 -3.16 -2.89 0.78
N GLY A 52 -4.17 -2.17 1.24
CA GLY A 52 -5.56 -2.43 0.88
C GLY A 52 -5.83 -2.22 -0.62
N THR A 53 -5.25 -1.18 -1.23
CA THR A 53 -5.40 -0.97 -2.69
C THR A 53 -4.70 -2.03 -3.52
N LEU A 54 -3.56 -2.53 -3.06
CA LEU A 54 -2.88 -3.70 -3.64
C LEU A 54 -3.76 -4.95 -3.52
N TRP A 55 -4.36 -5.18 -2.34
CA TRP A 55 -5.23 -6.34 -2.07
C TRP A 55 -6.43 -6.33 -3.01
N HIS A 56 -7.09 -5.19 -3.14
CA HIS A 56 -8.25 -5.06 -4.00
C HIS A 56 -7.93 -5.32 -5.47
N LYS A 57 -6.70 -5.00 -5.91
CA LYS A 57 -6.26 -5.26 -7.28
C LYS A 57 -5.90 -6.72 -7.51
N HIS A 58 -5.12 -7.34 -6.62
CA HIS A 58 -4.71 -8.74 -6.75
C HIS A 58 -4.39 -9.38 -5.39
N PRO A 59 -5.37 -10.01 -4.71
CA PRO A 59 -5.14 -10.60 -3.39
C PRO A 59 -3.98 -11.63 -3.30
N PRO A 60 -3.72 -12.48 -4.33
CA PRO A 60 -2.65 -13.46 -4.27
C PRO A 60 -1.24 -12.88 -4.10
N ILE A 61 -1.00 -11.60 -4.40
CA ILE A 61 0.31 -10.97 -4.14
C ILE A 61 0.71 -10.99 -2.68
N PHE A 62 -0.22 -11.24 -1.76
CA PHE A 62 0.08 -11.34 -0.34
C PHE A 62 0.30 -12.77 0.14
N GLN A 63 0.16 -13.76 -0.74
CA GLN A 63 0.44 -15.18 -0.48
C GLN A 63 1.91 -15.53 -0.73
N GLU A 64 2.57 -14.82 -1.64
CA GLU A 64 4.02 -14.94 -1.85
C GLU A 64 4.72 -14.36 -0.61
N ALA A 65 5.40 -15.21 0.17
CA ALA A 65 6.01 -14.78 1.42
C ALA A 65 7.03 -13.64 1.19
N LEU A 66 6.92 -12.58 1.98
CA LEU A 66 8.13 -11.88 2.43
C LEU A 66 8.83 -12.91 3.33
N GLU A 67 9.88 -13.55 2.83
CA GLU A 67 10.60 -14.64 3.54
C GLU A 67 11.12 -14.18 4.92
N GLU A 68 11.21 -12.87 5.13
CA GLU A 68 11.52 -12.23 6.41
C GLU A 68 10.36 -11.28 6.82
N ASP A 69 9.82 -11.51 8.02
CA ASP A 69 8.96 -10.64 8.86
C ASP A 69 7.44 -10.53 8.59
N PRO A 70 6.63 -10.02 9.56
CA PRO A 70 6.38 -10.43 10.96
C PRO A 70 4.88 -10.76 11.15
N VAL A 71 4.46 -11.07 12.37
CA VAL A 71 3.05 -11.36 12.80
C VAL A 71 1.98 -10.36 12.27
N CYS A 72 2.37 -9.16 11.81
CA CYS A 72 1.47 -8.12 11.28
C CYS A 72 0.84 -8.42 9.92
N TYR A 73 1.41 -9.29 9.08
CA TYR A 73 0.89 -9.53 7.73
C TYR A 73 -0.37 -10.39 7.70
N GLY A 74 -0.41 -11.42 8.55
CA GLY A 74 -1.60 -12.27 8.71
C GLY A 74 -2.81 -11.47 9.17
N LEU A 75 -2.62 -10.50 10.08
CA LEU A 75 -3.69 -9.61 10.55
C LEU A 75 -4.19 -8.67 9.44
N LEU A 76 -3.30 -8.17 8.57
CA LEU A 76 -3.70 -7.34 7.43
C LEU A 76 -4.52 -8.16 6.42
N VAL A 77 -4.07 -9.37 6.10
CA VAL A 77 -4.78 -10.28 5.21
C VAL A 77 -6.15 -10.63 5.76
N ASP A 78 -6.26 -11.00 7.04
CA ASP A 78 -7.54 -11.28 7.68
C ASP A 78 -8.46 -10.05 7.65
N MET A 79 -7.96 -8.87 8.03
CA MET A 79 -8.72 -7.63 7.93
C MET A 79 -9.23 -7.36 6.51
N PHE A 80 -8.38 -7.55 5.49
CA PHE A 80 -8.74 -7.29 4.09
C PHE A 80 -9.74 -8.32 3.52
N GLN A 81 -9.75 -9.54 4.03
CA GLN A 81 -10.75 -10.55 3.66
C GLN A 81 -12.16 -10.17 4.10
N HIS A 82 -12.32 -9.42 5.19
CA HIS A 82 -13.62 -9.12 5.80
C HIS A 82 -14.15 -7.70 5.54
N ILE A 83 -13.38 -6.83 4.88
CA ILE A 83 -13.85 -5.48 4.50
C ILE A 83 -14.54 -5.47 3.14
N SER A 84 -15.52 -4.57 2.99
CA SER A 84 -16.32 -4.49 1.76
C SER A 84 -15.56 -3.83 0.60
N PRO A 85 -15.90 -4.15 -0.67
CA PRO A 85 -15.32 -3.52 -1.86
C PRO A 85 -15.28 -1.99 -1.81
N ASN A 86 -16.34 -1.36 -1.29
CA ASN A 86 -16.44 0.09 -1.18
C ASN A 86 -15.39 0.71 -0.22
N GLN A 87 -14.94 -0.05 0.78
CA GLN A 87 -13.87 0.39 1.68
C GLN A 87 -12.54 0.52 0.94
N PHE A 88 -12.26 -0.35 -0.03
CA PHE A 88 -11.05 -0.24 -0.85
C PHE A 88 -11.08 0.98 -1.80
N VAL A 89 -12.26 1.30 -2.35
CA VAL A 89 -12.46 2.55 -3.11
C VAL A 89 -12.19 3.77 -2.21
N TYR A 90 -12.68 3.75 -0.98
CA TYR A 90 -12.43 4.81 -0.01
C TYR A 90 -10.96 4.91 0.41
N MET A 91 -10.26 3.79 0.62
CA MET A 91 -8.82 3.77 0.89
C MET A 91 -8.03 4.42 -0.25
N ARG A 92 -8.36 4.10 -1.50
CA ARG A 92 -7.72 4.73 -2.66
C ARG A 92 -8.00 6.24 -2.74
N TRP A 93 -9.23 6.66 -2.45
CA TRP A 93 -9.57 8.07 -2.36
C TRP A 93 -8.75 8.77 -1.26
N ARG A 94 -8.63 8.17 -0.07
CA ARG A 94 -7.83 8.71 1.04
C ARG A 94 -6.35 8.88 0.68
N LEU A 95 -5.76 7.95 -0.07
CA LEU A 95 -4.37 8.09 -0.53
C LEU A 95 -4.18 9.33 -1.41
N ARG A 96 -5.08 9.52 -2.39
CA ARG A 96 -5.05 10.69 -3.28
C ARG A 96 -5.22 11.98 -2.51
N GLU A 97 -6.18 12.01 -1.60
CA GLU A 97 -6.48 13.21 -0.82
C GLU A 97 -5.34 13.55 0.15
N TRP A 98 -4.74 12.53 0.76
CA TRP A 98 -3.58 12.71 1.64
C TRP A 98 -2.36 13.24 0.89
N ALA A 99 -2.04 12.69 -0.27
CA ALA A 99 -0.91 13.16 -1.09
C ALA A 99 -1.13 14.62 -1.54
N ARG A 100 -2.34 14.97 -1.96
CA ARG A 100 -2.72 16.33 -2.35
C ARG A 100 -2.57 17.36 -1.22
N LEU A 101 -2.92 16.98 0.01
CA LEU A 101 -2.83 17.86 1.18
C LEU A 101 -1.42 17.98 1.76
N SER A 102 -0.55 17.02 1.45
CA SER A 102 0.81 16.91 2.02
C SER A 102 1.91 17.37 1.06
N ALA A 103 1.57 17.69 -0.19
CA ALA A 103 2.45 18.25 -1.22
C ALA A 103 2.66 19.76 -1.02
#